data_AF-A0A1E3FV92-F1
#
_entry.id   AF-A0A1E3FV92-F1
#
_cell.length_a   1.000
_cell.length_b   1.000
_cell.length_c   1.000
_cell.angle_alpha   90.00
_cell.angle_beta   90.00
_cell.angle_gamma   90.00
#
_symmetry.space_group_name_H-M   'P 1'
#
loop_
_entity.id
_entity.type
_entity.pdbx_description
1 polymer ?
#
loop_
_entity_poly.entity_id
_entity_poly.type
_entity_poly.pdbx_seq_one_letter_code
_entity_poly.pdbx_strand_id
1 'polypeptide(L)'
;MKIKIDRAALVRGACVTLMAALAGGCANTGQQPAQQAAVGGGSSYTCNPTQADGQATAGKGANGCYFVLHDPATKQALPNTHYAFALYTNAAQDNPELEVEGSTDAQGRTVYVRSAAPIDAARMVLVRTIGDGPTGRIPVLVRPQDGKRIPFAQYKVTGCNGPYEGVTDETGRGVMYRCKTQSKIDVSFYQSRK
;
A
#
# COMPACT_ATOMS: atom_id res chain seq x y z
N MET A 1 32.34 -25.17 11.60
CA MET A 1 31.89 -26.57 11.81
C MET A 1 30.83 -26.85 10.76
N LYS A 2 31.12 -27.73 9.79
CA LYS A 2 30.21 -28.11 8.68
C LYS A 2 29.53 -29.41 9.06
N ILE A 3 28.21 -29.48 8.96
CA ILE A 3 27.48 -30.75 9.01
C ILE A 3 26.53 -30.77 7.83
N LYS A 4 26.85 -31.65 6.86
CA LYS A 4 25.97 -32.10 5.79
C LYS A 4 25.02 -33.15 6.38
N ILE A 5 23.76 -33.16 5.95
CA ILE A 5 22.86 -34.28 6.21
C ILE A 5 22.52 -34.89 4.85
N ASP A 6 22.88 -36.17 4.73
CA ASP A 6 22.68 -37.03 3.58
C ASP A 6 21.22 -37.46 3.41
N ARG A 7 20.90 -37.79 2.16
CA ARG A 7 19.64 -38.40 1.72
C ARG A 7 19.44 -39.77 2.34
N ALA A 8 18.18 -40.09 2.66
CA ALA A 8 17.68 -41.46 2.66
C ALA A 8 16.56 -41.60 1.61
N ALA A 9 16.69 -42.61 0.75
CA ALA A 9 15.66 -43.10 -0.15
C ALA A 9 15.03 -44.37 0.43
N LEU A 10 13.81 -44.70 -0.04
CA LEU A 10 13.00 -45.94 0.06
C LEU A 10 11.54 -45.52 0.38
N VAL A 11 10.44 -45.93 -0.27
CA VAL A 11 10.07 -47.18 -0.96
C VAL A 11 8.96 -46.89 -2.01
N ARG A 12 8.87 -47.73 -3.05
CA ARG A 12 7.80 -47.80 -4.07
C ARG A 12 6.52 -48.50 -3.57
N GLY A 13 5.37 -48.10 -4.10
CA GLY A 13 4.13 -48.88 -4.17
C GLY A 13 2.92 -48.08 -3.65
N ALA A 14 1.76 -47.98 -4.29
CA ALA A 14 1.20 -48.72 -5.42
C ALA A 14 0.18 -47.83 -6.17
N CYS A 15 -0.11 -48.20 -7.41
CA CYS A 15 -1.15 -47.62 -8.26
C CYS A 15 -2.52 -47.63 -7.58
N VAL A 16 -3.19 -46.48 -7.58
CA VAL A 16 -4.66 -46.44 -7.52
C VAL A 16 -5.14 -45.57 -8.68
N THR A 17 -6.16 -46.12 -9.32
CA THR A 17 -6.69 -45.86 -10.65
C THR A 17 -7.20 -44.44 -10.88
N LEU A 18 -6.86 -43.96 -12.08
CA LEU A 18 -7.48 -42.84 -12.77
C LEU A 18 -9.00 -43.09 -12.89
N MET A 19 -9.82 -42.17 -12.39
CA MET A 19 -11.19 -41.99 -12.85
C MET A 19 -11.31 -40.56 -13.37
N ALA A 20 -11.22 -40.43 -14.70
CA ALA A 20 -11.68 -39.26 -15.40
C ALA A 20 -13.21 -39.32 -15.50
N ALA A 21 -13.89 -38.31 -14.98
CA ALA A 21 -15.28 -38.04 -15.32
C ALA A 21 -15.35 -36.66 -15.98
N LEU A 22 -15.48 -36.69 -17.31
CA LEU A 22 -15.96 -35.57 -18.11
C LEU A 22 -17.49 -35.56 -18.03
N ALA A 23 -18.06 -34.48 -17.50
CA ALA A 23 -19.44 -34.10 -17.74
C ALA A 23 -19.49 -32.57 -17.84
N GLY A 24 -20.19 -32.08 -18.86
CA GLY A 24 -20.04 -30.75 -19.41
C GLY A 24 -20.70 -29.63 -18.61
N GLY A 25 -20.11 -28.44 -18.79
CA GLY A 25 -20.84 -27.21 -19.09
C GLY A 25 -21.69 -26.58 -17.99
N CYS A 26 -21.10 -25.60 -17.30
CA CYS A 26 -21.63 -24.23 -17.23
C CYS A 26 -20.45 -23.30 -16.91
N ALA A 27 -20.27 -22.27 -17.74
CA ALA A 27 -19.30 -21.22 -17.54
C ALA A 27 -19.69 -20.40 -16.29
N ASN A 28 -19.10 -20.72 -15.14
CA ASN A 28 -19.02 -19.79 -14.04
C ASN A 28 -17.64 -19.16 -14.09
N THR A 29 -17.63 -17.86 -14.39
CA THR A 29 -16.55 -16.94 -14.04
C THR A 29 -16.05 -17.29 -12.64
N GLY A 30 -14.82 -17.80 -12.57
CA GLY A 30 -14.16 -18.07 -11.30
C GLY A 30 -14.03 -16.76 -10.53
N GLN A 31 -15.00 -16.49 -9.65
CA GLN A 31 -14.78 -15.64 -8.50
C GLN A 31 -13.72 -16.35 -7.67
N GLN A 32 -12.47 -15.97 -7.90
CA GLN A 32 -11.42 -16.14 -6.90
C GLN A 32 -11.97 -15.57 -5.60
N PRO A 33 -11.96 -16.34 -4.49
CA PRO A 33 -12.13 -15.72 -3.19
C PRO A 33 -10.94 -14.80 -3.04
N ALA A 34 -11.17 -13.50 -3.20
CA ALA A 34 -10.32 -12.52 -2.55
C ALA A 34 -10.27 -12.98 -1.10
N GLN A 35 -9.09 -13.39 -0.63
CA GLN A 35 -8.84 -13.47 0.79
C GLN A 35 -8.98 -12.05 1.31
N GLN A 36 -10.22 -11.67 1.59
CA GLN A 36 -10.61 -10.58 2.45
C GLN A 36 -10.06 -10.96 3.81
N ALA A 37 -8.79 -10.59 4.04
CA ALA A 37 -8.40 -10.18 5.36
C ALA A 37 -9.35 -9.04 5.73
N ALA A 38 -10.37 -9.38 6.51
CA ALA A 38 -11.18 -8.42 7.22
C ALA A 38 -10.26 -7.71 8.22
N VAL A 39 -9.52 -6.71 7.73
CA VAL A 39 -8.80 -5.76 8.56
C VAL A 39 -9.80 -4.65 8.83
N GLY A 40 -10.11 -4.42 10.11
CA GLY A 40 -11.12 -3.46 10.57
C GLY A 40 -11.02 -2.10 9.86
N GLY A 41 -12.18 -1.47 9.65
CA GLY A 41 -12.27 -0.16 9.00
C GLY A 41 -11.25 0.82 9.58
N GLY A 42 -10.43 1.43 8.72
CA GLY A 42 -9.41 2.42 9.13
C GLY A 42 -8.00 2.23 8.55
N SER A 43 -7.74 1.17 7.76
CA SER A 43 -6.50 1.09 6.98
C SER A 43 -6.64 1.79 5.63
N SER A 44 -5.62 2.54 5.23
CA SER A 44 -5.55 3.16 3.91
C SER A 44 -5.18 2.19 2.80
N TYR A 45 -4.76 0.96 3.13
CA TYR A 45 -4.23 -0.02 2.19
C TYR A 45 -5.20 -1.17 1.91
N THR A 46 -6.43 -1.08 2.43
CA THR A 46 -7.50 -2.03 2.10
C THR A 46 -7.99 -1.77 0.67
N CYS A 47 -7.79 -2.75 -0.21
CA CYS A 47 -8.32 -2.71 -1.57
C CYS A 47 -9.85 -2.83 -1.58
N ASN A 48 -10.52 -1.88 -2.23
CA ASN A 48 -11.94 -1.95 -2.53
C ASN A 48 -12.11 -2.25 -4.03
N PRO A 49 -12.53 -3.47 -4.40
CA PRO A 49 -12.44 -3.94 -5.79
C PRO A 49 -13.53 -3.41 -6.72
N THR A 50 -14.64 -2.91 -6.17
CA THR A 50 -15.77 -2.42 -6.97
C THR A 50 -15.61 -0.92 -7.18
N GLN A 51 -15.43 -0.47 -8.42
CA GLN A 51 -15.40 0.96 -8.72
C GLN A 51 -16.72 1.63 -8.33
N ALA A 52 -16.65 2.75 -7.62
CA ALA A 52 -17.85 3.51 -7.29
C ALA A 52 -18.33 4.35 -8.48
N ASP A 53 -19.63 4.61 -8.54
CA ASP A 53 -20.22 5.46 -9.57
C ASP A 53 -19.57 6.86 -9.59
N GLY A 54 -19.17 7.32 -10.78
CA GLY A 54 -18.53 8.62 -10.98
C GLY A 54 -17.06 8.70 -10.51
N GLN A 55 -16.50 7.63 -9.95
CA GLN A 55 -15.10 7.59 -9.55
C GLN A 55 -14.19 7.54 -10.77
N ALA A 56 -13.22 8.45 -10.87
CA ALA A 56 -12.23 8.44 -11.95
C ALA A 56 -11.37 7.16 -11.91
N THR A 57 -10.83 6.77 -13.07
CA THR A 57 -9.96 5.60 -13.21
C THR A 57 -8.54 6.01 -13.63
N ALA A 58 -7.53 5.33 -13.07
CA ALA A 58 -6.13 5.47 -13.48
C ALA A 58 -5.48 4.11 -13.71
N GLY A 59 -4.50 4.05 -14.62
CA GLY A 59 -3.79 2.80 -14.95
C GLY A 59 -4.57 1.87 -15.88
N LYS A 60 -4.05 0.65 -16.04
CA LYS A 60 -4.58 -0.37 -16.95
C LYS A 60 -4.36 -1.77 -16.39
N GLY A 61 -5.23 -2.71 -16.78
CA GLY A 61 -5.11 -4.12 -16.39
C GLY A 61 -6.38 -4.70 -15.77
N ALA A 62 -6.32 -5.98 -15.44
CA ALA A 62 -7.47 -6.76 -14.97
C ALA A 62 -7.76 -6.54 -13.48
N ASN A 63 -6.76 -6.18 -12.68
CA ASN A 63 -6.92 -5.99 -11.24
C ASN A 63 -7.23 -4.52 -10.97
N GLY A 64 -8.27 -4.24 -10.19
CA GLY A 64 -8.66 -2.87 -9.88
C GLY A 64 -9.03 -2.69 -8.42
N CYS A 65 -8.61 -1.57 -7.85
CA CYS A 65 -8.89 -1.20 -6.46
C CYS A 65 -9.08 0.32 -6.37
N TYR A 66 -9.96 0.78 -5.49
CA TYR A 66 -9.77 2.09 -4.87
C TYR A 66 -9.41 1.93 -3.39
N PHE A 67 -8.87 2.98 -2.81
CA PHE A 67 -8.47 3.04 -1.42
C PHE A 67 -9.19 4.20 -0.72
N VAL A 68 -9.34 4.11 0.59
CA VAL A 68 -9.83 5.22 1.41
C VAL A 68 -8.66 5.76 2.20
N LEU A 69 -8.29 7.02 2.00
CA LEU A 69 -7.21 7.64 2.77
C LEU A 69 -7.74 7.94 4.18
N HIS A 70 -7.07 7.40 5.19
CA HIS A 70 -7.40 7.67 6.58
C HIS A 70 -6.30 8.48 7.27
N ASP A 71 -6.69 9.28 8.26
CA ASP A 71 -5.76 9.91 9.18
C ASP A 71 -5.13 8.84 10.09
N PRO A 72 -3.78 8.70 10.13
CA PRO A 72 -3.14 7.64 10.89
C PRO A 72 -3.40 7.68 12.40
N ALA A 73 -3.69 8.86 12.96
CA ALA A 73 -3.91 9.06 14.39
C ALA A 73 -5.37 8.78 14.78
N THR A 74 -6.33 9.30 14.01
CA THR A 74 -7.76 9.22 14.34
C THR A 74 -8.51 8.10 13.63
N LYS A 75 -7.90 7.50 12.61
CA LYS A 75 -8.50 6.50 11.70
C LYS A 75 -9.72 7.01 10.93
N GLN A 76 -9.98 8.30 10.95
CA GLN A 76 -11.07 8.90 10.18
C GLN A 76 -10.69 9.02 8.71
N ALA A 77 -11.64 8.81 7.81
CA ALA A 77 -11.44 9.07 6.40
C ALA A 77 -11.14 10.56 6.17
N LEU A 78 -10.24 10.84 5.24
CA LEU A 78 -9.80 12.19 4.90
C LEU A 78 -10.44 12.64 3.58
N PRO A 79 -11.60 13.34 3.61
CA PRO A 79 -12.26 13.81 2.41
C PRO A 79 -11.51 14.98 1.77
N ASN A 80 -11.66 15.17 0.45
CA ASN A 80 -11.12 16.31 -0.31
C ASN A 80 -9.64 16.60 -0.03
N THR A 81 -8.86 15.55 0.22
CA THR A 81 -7.48 15.64 0.70
C THR A 81 -6.51 15.25 -0.42
N HIS A 82 -5.54 16.13 -0.68
CA HIS A 82 -4.48 15.84 -1.64
C HIS A 82 -3.67 14.61 -1.22
N TYR A 83 -3.39 13.74 -2.17
CA TYR A 83 -2.62 12.52 -1.95
C TYR A 83 -1.65 12.25 -3.09
N ALA A 84 -0.62 11.48 -2.77
CA ALA A 84 0.26 10.84 -3.73
C ALA A 84 0.12 9.33 -3.59
N PHE A 85 -0.09 8.66 -4.71
CA PHE A 85 -0.17 7.22 -4.83
C PHE A 85 0.89 6.74 -5.81
N ALA A 86 1.65 5.72 -5.42
CA ALA A 86 2.53 4.98 -6.30
C ALA A 86 2.25 3.49 -6.16
N LEU A 87 2.07 2.81 -7.28
CA LEU A 87 2.04 1.37 -7.38
C LEU A 87 3.30 0.90 -8.10
N TYR A 88 3.94 -0.12 -7.56
CA TYR A 88 5.17 -0.69 -8.08
C TYR A 88 4.91 -2.06 -8.70
N THR A 89 5.78 -2.44 -9.63
CA THR A 89 5.71 -3.76 -10.29
C THR A 89 5.93 -4.91 -9.30
N ASN A 90 6.58 -4.65 -8.16
CA ASN A 90 6.85 -5.63 -7.11
C ASN A 90 7.03 -4.95 -5.73
N ALA A 91 7.09 -5.75 -4.66
CA ALA A 91 7.20 -5.28 -3.28
C ALA A 91 8.56 -4.68 -2.90
N ALA A 92 9.59 -4.82 -3.75
CA ALA A 92 10.87 -4.13 -3.53
C ALA A 92 10.74 -2.62 -3.80
N GLN A 93 9.70 -2.20 -4.53
CA GLN A 93 9.39 -0.80 -4.83
C GLN A 93 10.47 -0.10 -5.68
N ASP A 94 11.12 -0.86 -6.57
CA ASP A 94 12.20 -0.34 -7.43
C ASP A 94 11.70 0.34 -8.70
N ASN A 95 10.59 -0.16 -9.28
CA ASN A 95 10.07 0.28 -10.57
C ASN A 95 8.58 0.67 -10.44
N PRO A 96 8.24 1.96 -10.64
CA PRO A 96 6.86 2.39 -10.61
C PRO A 96 6.10 1.83 -11.82
N GLU A 97 4.95 1.24 -11.57
CA GLU A 97 3.96 0.82 -12.59
C GLU A 97 2.98 1.96 -12.88
N LEU A 98 2.56 2.67 -11.83
CA LEU A 98 1.59 3.75 -11.89
C LEU A 98 1.87 4.76 -10.78
N GLU A 99 1.86 6.03 -11.13
CA GLU A 99 1.89 7.14 -10.17
C GLU A 99 0.66 8.02 -10.40
N VAL A 100 -0.01 8.39 -9.31
CA VAL A 100 -1.19 9.24 -9.32
C VAL A 100 -1.04 10.29 -8.23
N GLU A 101 -1.20 11.54 -8.62
CA GLU A 101 -1.50 12.61 -7.69
C GLU A 101 -2.94 13.04 -7.89
N GLY A 102 -3.65 13.26 -6.79
CA GLY A 102 -5.05 13.63 -6.85
C GLY A 102 -5.57 14.16 -5.53
N SER A 103 -6.87 14.32 -5.47
CA SER A 103 -7.60 14.60 -4.24
C SER A 103 -8.60 13.49 -3.99
N THR A 104 -8.73 13.07 -2.74
CA THR A 104 -9.80 12.14 -2.37
C THR A 104 -11.17 12.79 -2.56
N ASP A 105 -12.20 11.98 -2.75
CA ASP A 105 -13.57 12.48 -2.83
C ASP A 105 -14.17 12.80 -1.44
N ALA A 106 -15.46 13.09 -1.39
CA ALA A 106 -16.19 13.42 -0.16
C ALA A 106 -16.24 12.26 0.87
N GLN A 107 -15.94 11.03 0.45
CA GLN A 107 -15.85 9.85 1.32
C GLN A 107 -14.39 9.48 1.63
N GLY A 108 -13.42 10.29 1.19
CA GLY A 108 -12.00 9.99 1.36
C GLY A 108 -11.45 8.96 0.38
N ARG A 109 -12.20 8.60 -0.68
CA ARG A 109 -11.77 7.59 -1.66
C ARG A 109 -10.80 8.19 -2.68
N THR A 110 -9.78 7.43 -3.05
CA THR A 110 -8.88 7.73 -4.17
C THR A 110 -9.58 7.52 -5.51
N VAL A 111 -8.90 7.79 -6.62
CA VAL A 111 -9.31 7.20 -7.92
C VAL A 111 -9.28 5.67 -7.87
N TYR A 112 -10.03 5.04 -8.77
CA TYR A 112 -9.97 3.59 -9.00
C TYR A 112 -8.73 3.27 -9.84
N VAL A 113 -7.74 2.61 -9.24
CA VAL A 113 -6.49 2.25 -9.90
C VAL A 113 -6.59 0.87 -10.53
N ARG A 114 -5.97 0.68 -11.71
CA ARG A 114 -5.90 -0.60 -12.41
C ARG A 114 -4.46 -1.03 -12.64
N SER A 115 -4.20 -2.32 -12.46
CA SER A 115 -2.90 -2.96 -12.60
C SER A 115 -2.98 -4.30 -13.33
N ALA A 116 -1.89 -4.66 -14.00
CA ALA A 116 -1.74 -5.96 -14.63
C ALA A 116 -1.66 -7.11 -13.60
N ALA A 117 -1.13 -6.85 -12.40
CA ALA A 117 -0.95 -7.84 -11.33
C ALA A 117 -1.78 -7.49 -10.08
N PRO A 118 -2.14 -8.47 -9.21
CA PRO A 118 -2.95 -8.22 -8.02
C PRO A 118 -2.38 -7.13 -7.11
N ILE A 119 -3.15 -6.09 -6.81
CA ILE A 119 -2.67 -4.95 -6.03
C ILE A 119 -2.62 -5.34 -4.55
N ASP A 120 -1.43 -5.28 -3.97
CA ASP A 120 -1.18 -5.54 -2.55
C ASP A 120 -0.55 -4.33 -1.86
N ALA A 121 -0.69 -4.27 -0.53
CA ALA A 121 -0.20 -3.16 0.28
C ALA A 121 1.33 -3.00 0.23
N ALA A 122 2.09 -4.09 0.02
CA ALA A 122 3.55 -4.05 -0.04
C ALA A 122 4.06 -3.45 -1.35
N ARG A 123 3.28 -3.55 -2.43
CA ARG A 123 3.56 -2.96 -3.73
C ARG A 123 3.17 -1.49 -3.87
N MET A 124 2.56 -0.87 -2.86
CA MET A 124 2.06 0.49 -3.00
C MET A 124 2.57 1.45 -1.92
N VAL A 125 2.44 2.74 -2.23
CA VAL A 125 2.59 3.86 -1.32
C VAL A 125 1.36 4.73 -1.51
N LEU A 126 0.63 5.02 -0.43
CA LEU A 126 -0.46 5.97 -0.43
C LEU A 126 -0.28 6.91 0.76
N VAL A 127 0.01 8.17 0.48
CA VAL A 127 0.26 9.18 1.51
C VAL A 127 -0.49 10.47 1.21
N ARG A 128 -0.92 11.16 2.28
CA ARG A 128 -1.39 12.55 2.18
C ARG A 128 -0.26 13.44 1.68
N THR A 129 -0.59 14.45 0.89
CA THR A 129 0.34 15.49 0.44
C THR A 129 0.10 16.79 1.22
N ILE A 130 1.18 17.42 1.68
CA ILE A 130 1.18 18.75 2.31
C ILE A 130 2.05 19.69 1.47
N GLY A 131 1.48 20.85 1.14
CA GLY A 131 2.12 21.83 0.26
C GLY A 131 2.03 21.47 -1.21
N ASP A 132 2.70 22.26 -2.03
CA ASP A 132 2.71 22.14 -3.49
C ASP A 132 4.11 22.36 -4.06
N GLY A 133 4.33 21.87 -5.27
CA GLY A 133 5.59 22.01 -6.00
C GLY A 133 6.22 20.68 -6.46
N PRO A 134 7.29 20.77 -7.27
CA PRO A 134 7.89 19.61 -7.92
C PRO A 134 8.83 18.81 -7.02
N THR A 135 9.24 19.36 -5.88
CA THR A 135 10.14 18.66 -4.95
C THR A 135 9.32 18.09 -3.80
N GLY A 136 9.41 16.78 -3.57
CA GLY A 136 8.65 16.10 -2.52
C GLY A 136 9.52 15.13 -1.72
N ARG A 137 9.30 15.04 -0.41
CA ARG A 137 9.95 14.04 0.45
C ARG A 137 8.92 13.43 1.41
N ILE A 138 9.07 12.13 1.66
CA ILE A 138 8.27 11.40 2.64
C ILE A 138 9.18 11.08 3.83
N PRO A 139 8.89 11.60 5.04
CA PRO A 139 9.65 11.25 6.22
C PRO A 139 9.36 9.81 6.63
N VAL A 140 10.42 9.08 6.99
CA VAL A 140 10.36 7.70 7.46
C VAL A 140 11.32 7.55 8.62
N LEU A 141 10.86 6.96 9.73
CA LEU A 141 11.73 6.53 10.81
C LEU A 141 11.99 5.04 10.66
N VAL A 142 13.26 4.65 10.69
CA VAL A 142 13.69 3.24 10.64
C VAL A 142 14.38 2.85 11.94
N ARG A 143 14.22 1.58 12.34
CA ARG A 143 14.94 1.00 13.46
C ARG A 143 16.40 0.76 13.08
N PRO A 144 17.38 1.19 13.91
CA PRO A 144 18.78 0.94 13.64
C PRO A 144 19.16 -0.55 13.53
N GLN A 145 18.43 -1.43 14.23
CA GLN A 145 18.79 -2.85 14.35
C GLN A 145 18.51 -3.64 13.07
N ASP A 146 17.40 -3.35 12.40
CA ASP A 146 16.91 -4.15 11.28
C ASP A 146 16.41 -3.33 10.08
N GLY A 147 16.56 -2.01 10.12
CA GLY A 147 16.15 -1.10 9.05
C GLY A 147 14.63 -1.02 8.84
N LYS A 148 13.82 -1.67 9.69
CA LYS A 148 12.36 -1.68 9.53
C LYS A 148 11.77 -0.32 9.89
N ARG A 149 10.80 0.11 9.10
CA ARG A 149 10.05 1.35 9.32
C ARG A 149 9.22 1.25 10.59
N ILE A 150 9.06 2.37 11.29
CA ILE A 150 8.29 2.45 12.53
C ILE A 150 6.91 3.05 12.20
N PRO A 151 5.83 2.24 12.22
CA PRO A 151 4.47 2.73 12.05
C PRO A 151 4.03 3.54 13.27
N PHE A 152 3.10 4.48 13.05
CA PHE A 152 2.47 5.31 14.08
C PHE A 152 3.45 6.12 14.96
N ALA A 153 4.61 6.46 14.44
CA ALA A 153 5.56 7.36 15.08
C ALA A 153 5.10 8.82 14.91
N GLN A 154 5.10 9.59 16.00
CA GLN A 154 4.86 11.03 15.94
C GLN A 154 6.07 11.73 15.35
N TYR A 155 5.84 12.71 14.48
CA TYR A 155 6.90 13.48 13.86
C TYR A 155 6.50 14.92 13.58
N LYS A 156 7.52 15.75 13.39
CA LYS A 156 7.41 17.12 12.90
C LYS A 156 8.30 17.28 11.68
N VAL A 157 7.77 17.96 10.68
CA VAL A 157 8.50 18.45 9.52
C VAL A 157 8.51 19.97 9.60
N THR A 158 9.68 20.59 9.45
CA THR A 158 9.81 22.05 9.30
C THR A 158 10.49 22.33 7.98
N GLY A 159 9.86 23.13 7.13
CA GLY A 159 10.36 23.41 5.79
C GLY A 159 9.63 24.57 5.12
N CYS A 160 9.59 24.53 3.78
CA CYS A 160 9.07 25.60 2.93
C CYS A 160 7.61 26.02 3.19
N ASN A 161 6.76 25.15 3.73
CA ASN A 161 5.35 25.44 4.04
C ASN A 161 5.12 25.69 5.53
N GLY A 162 6.18 25.92 6.30
CA GLY A 162 6.12 26.01 7.76
C GLY A 162 6.08 24.63 8.44
N PRO A 163 5.90 24.61 9.78
CA PRO A 163 5.88 23.38 10.55
C PRO A 163 4.61 22.57 10.28
N TYR A 164 4.77 21.25 10.15
CA TYR A 164 3.70 20.27 10.10
C TYR A 164 3.99 19.16 11.11
N GLU A 165 2.98 18.77 11.88
CA GLU A 165 3.07 17.68 12.85
C GLU A 165 2.09 16.57 12.45
N GLY A 166 2.51 15.31 12.61
CA GLY A 166 1.72 14.17 12.18
C GLY A 166 2.17 12.86 12.79
N VAL A 167 1.51 11.79 12.36
CA VAL A 167 1.78 10.40 12.77
C VAL A 167 2.04 9.59 11.51
N THR A 168 3.07 8.72 11.51
CA THR A 168 3.33 7.85 10.36
C THR A 168 2.21 6.83 10.18
N ASP A 169 1.93 6.45 8.94
CA ASP A 169 0.93 5.44 8.60
C ASP A 169 1.32 4.03 9.06
N GLU A 170 0.45 3.06 8.79
CA GLU A 170 0.69 1.64 9.08
C GLU A 170 1.93 1.05 8.39
N THR A 171 2.48 1.72 7.37
CA THR A 171 3.73 1.33 6.70
C THR A 171 4.96 2.09 7.21
N GLY A 172 4.77 3.00 8.17
CA GLY A 172 5.82 3.84 8.74
C GLY A 172 6.21 5.04 7.89
N ARG A 173 5.32 5.51 7.00
CA ARG A 173 5.52 6.68 6.15
C ARG A 173 4.74 7.88 6.68
N GLY A 174 5.35 9.05 6.68
CA GLY A 174 4.62 10.30 6.90
C GLY A 174 3.96 10.83 5.62
N VAL A 175 3.58 12.11 5.65
CA VAL A 175 3.04 12.82 4.50
C VAL A 175 4.11 13.05 3.43
N MET A 176 3.69 13.12 2.17
CA MET A 176 4.50 13.73 1.11
C MET A 176 4.55 15.24 1.37
N TYR A 177 5.67 15.75 1.87
CA TYR A 177 5.88 17.17 2.08
C TYR A 177 6.52 17.79 0.83
N ARG A 178 5.81 18.71 0.17
CA ARG A 178 6.22 19.30 -1.11
C ARG A 178 6.66 20.74 -1.01
N CYS A 179 7.65 21.11 -1.80
CA CYS A 179 8.15 22.48 -1.91
C CYS A 179 8.22 22.92 -3.38
N LYS A 180 7.84 24.19 -3.63
CA LYS A 180 7.96 24.87 -4.93
C LYS A 180 9.40 24.95 -5.43
N THR A 181 10.34 25.09 -4.51
CA THR A 181 11.78 25.18 -4.78
C THR A 181 12.52 24.19 -3.91
N GLN A 182 13.75 23.85 -4.28
CA GLN A 182 14.62 23.07 -3.41
C GLN A 182 14.79 23.80 -2.07
N SER A 183 14.45 23.13 -0.97
CA SER A 183 14.48 23.71 0.37
C SER A 183 15.09 22.73 1.37
N LYS A 184 15.70 23.28 2.41
CA LYS A 184 16.08 22.49 3.58
C LYS A 184 14.79 22.08 4.30
N ILE A 185 14.64 20.78 4.52
CA ILE A 185 13.52 20.19 5.26
C ILE A 185 14.14 19.47 6.45
N ASP A 186 13.78 19.93 7.65
CA ASP A 186 14.18 19.32 8.91
C ASP A 186 13.05 18.41 9.41
N VAL A 187 13.39 17.19 9.82
CA VAL A 187 12.44 16.18 10.31
C VAL A 187 12.88 15.70 11.68
N SER A 188 11.98 15.74 12.66
CA SER A 188 12.20 15.18 13.99
C SER A 188 11.11 14.19 14.34
N PHE A 189 11.49 13.02 14.86
CA PHE A 189 10.56 12.03 15.41
C PHE A 189 10.56 12.09 16.93
N TYR A 190 9.38 11.95 17.52
CA TYR A 190 9.20 11.98 18.97
C TYR A 190 8.95 10.57 19.49
N GLN A 191 9.61 10.23 20.60
CA GLN A 191 9.15 9.10 21.40
C GLN A 191 7.86 9.54 22.08
N SER A 192 6.77 8.80 21.83
CA SER A 192 5.59 8.91 22.69
C SER A 192 6.04 8.57 24.10
N ARG A 193 6.05 9.55 25.01
CA ARG A 193 6.20 9.26 26.44
C ARG A 193 5.02 8.37 26.79
N LYS A 194 5.31 7.13 27.20
CA LYS A 194 4.33 6.24 27.81
C LYS A 194 4.05 6.70 29.23
#